data_AF-T1HJG7-F1
#
_entry.id   AF-T1HJG7-F1
#
_cell.length_a   1.000
_cell.length_b   1.000
_cell.length_c   1.000
_cell.angle_alpha   90.00
_cell.angle_beta   90.00
_cell.angle_gamma   90.00
#
_symmetry.space_group_name_H-M   'P 1'
#
loop_
_entity.id
_entity.type
_entity.pdbx_description
1 polymer ?
#
loop_
_entity_poly.entity_id
_entity_poly.type
_entity_poly.pdbx_seq_one_letter_code
_entity_poly.pdbx_strand_id
1 'polypeptide(L)'
;MVAVDAGAPTDAERQVEAVTKLRYMQFREQQSSTCSLGFRIEAMKFRGTPPVTDLKRVKNTGDVSDTMALFLGNHEDVRQRIVARLQEIRYKLDQSHYFKKHEVIGSSILILYDDTKVGAWLIDFAKTRPVPDGCILNHRSPWTPGNHEEGFLFGLDNLIRVLENVKITTTENTVPSSKPLALKS
;
A
#
# COMPACT_ATOMS: atom_id res chain seq x y z
N MET A 1 11.28 15.75 1.08
CA MET A 1 10.03 16.35 1.63
C MET A 1 9.60 17.51 0.75
N VAL A 2 10.44 18.54 0.63
CA VAL A 2 10.21 19.76 -0.19
C VAL A 2 9.75 19.46 -1.63
N ALA A 3 10.35 18.48 -2.31
CA ALA A 3 9.96 18.11 -3.68
C ALA A 3 8.50 17.59 -3.81
N VAL A 4 7.89 17.13 -2.72
CA VAL A 4 6.49 16.67 -2.70
C VAL A 4 5.56 17.79 -2.22
N ASP A 5 5.99 18.53 -1.20
CA ASP A 5 5.30 19.68 -0.63
C ASP A 5 6.33 20.64 -0.03
N ALA A 6 6.49 21.80 -0.66
CA ALA A 6 7.45 22.82 -0.25
C ALA A 6 7.07 23.49 1.08
N GLY A 7 5.78 23.47 1.45
CA GLY A 7 5.27 24.04 2.69
C GLY A 7 5.32 23.08 3.89
N ALA A 8 5.60 21.80 3.66
CA ALA A 8 5.56 20.78 4.71
C ALA A 8 6.63 20.90 5.82
N PRO A 9 7.88 21.33 5.55
CA PRO A 9 8.85 21.53 6.61
C PRO A 9 8.45 22.69 7.55
N THR A 10 8.86 22.62 8.81
CA THR A 10 8.76 23.74 9.78
C THR A 10 9.89 24.75 9.58
N ASP A 11 9.82 25.94 10.21
CA ASP A 11 10.90 26.93 10.14
C ASP A 11 12.23 26.40 10.67
N ALA A 12 12.20 25.64 11.78
CA ALA A 12 13.38 25.00 12.34
C ALA A 12 13.99 23.98 11.37
N GLU A 13 13.16 23.14 10.74
CA GLU A 13 13.60 22.15 9.74
C GLU A 13 14.16 22.83 8.47
N ARG A 14 13.60 23.98 8.07
CA ARG A 14 14.13 24.80 6.97
C ARG A 14 15.50 25.37 7.32
N GLN A 15 15.65 25.89 8.53
CA GLN A 15 16.90 26.53 8.96
C GLN A 15 18.09 25.56 8.98
N VAL A 16 17.86 24.29 9.33
CA VAL A 16 18.92 23.27 9.38
C VAL A 16 18.97 22.38 8.15
N GLU A 17 18.10 22.63 7.16
CA GLU A 17 17.95 21.86 5.91
C GLU A 17 17.86 20.33 6.11
N ALA A 18 17.32 19.92 7.26
CA ALA A 18 17.27 18.52 7.66
C ALA A 18 15.98 18.18 8.40
N VAL A 19 15.55 16.92 8.26
CA VAL A 19 14.43 16.35 8.99
C VAL A 19 14.85 15.01 9.58
N THR A 20 14.29 14.65 10.73
CA THR A 20 14.53 13.31 11.29
C THR A 20 13.85 12.25 10.44
N LYS A 21 14.37 11.01 10.51
CA LYS A 21 13.76 9.87 9.80
C LYS A 21 12.30 9.67 10.20
N LEU A 22 11.98 9.75 11.50
CA LEU A 22 10.62 9.59 12.01
C LEU A 22 9.68 10.64 11.42
N ARG A 23 10.08 11.91 11.47
CA ARG A 23 9.33 13.02 10.90
C ARG A 23 9.08 12.85 9.40
N TYR A 24 10.07 12.40 8.65
CA TYR A 24 9.94 12.13 7.22
C TYR A 24 8.97 10.96 6.95
N MET A 25 9.02 9.89 7.76
CA MET A 25 8.09 8.77 7.64
C MET A 25 6.65 9.21 7.89
N GLN A 26 6.39 9.97 8.96
CA GLN A 26 5.07 10.51 9.27
C GLN A 26 4.54 11.41 8.14
N PHE A 27 5.41 12.26 7.57
CA PHE A 27 5.05 13.04 6.39
C PHE A 27 4.66 12.15 5.21
N ARG A 28 5.46 11.11 4.90
CA ARG A 28 5.14 10.18 3.80
C ARG A 28 3.82 9.45 4.03
N GLU A 29 3.53 9.04 5.26
CA GLU A 29 2.28 8.39 5.61
C GLU A 29 1.09 9.32 5.39
N GLN A 30 1.21 10.60 5.76
CA GLN A 30 0.18 11.63 5.56
C GLN A 30 -0.04 12.02 4.09
N GLN A 31 0.98 11.89 3.24
CA GLN A 31 0.88 12.18 1.81
C GLN A 31 0.37 11.00 0.97
N SER A 32 0.30 9.80 1.55
CA SER A 32 -0.14 8.57 0.88
C SER A 32 -1.40 8.01 1.53
N SER A 33 -1.88 6.88 1.01
CA SER A 33 -3.02 6.15 1.58
C SER A 33 -2.69 5.41 2.88
N THR A 34 -1.46 5.52 3.42
CA THR A 34 -1.06 4.74 4.61
C THR A 34 -1.93 5.08 5.83
N CYS A 35 -2.15 6.37 6.13
CA CYS A 35 -2.96 6.76 7.29
C CYS A 35 -4.44 6.41 7.16
N SER A 36 -5.00 6.40 5.94
CA SER A 36 -6.44 6.21 5.70
C SER A 36 -6.80 4.76 5.40
N LEU A 37 -5.94 4.03 4.69
CA LEU A 37 -6.20 2.68 4.21
C LEU A 37 -5.23 1.63 4.77
N GLY A 38 -4.19 2.01 5.52
CA GLY A 38 -3.22 1.05 6.10
C GLY A 38 -2.20 0.50 5.11
N PHE A 39 -2.18 0.98 3.87
CA PHE A 39 -1.18 0.62 2.87
C PHE A 39 -0.94 1.78 1.90
N ARG A 40 0.12 1.69 1.10
CA ARG A 40 0.38 2.59 -0.04
C ARG A 40 1.03 1.82 -1.19
N ILE A 41 0.86 2.31 -2.40
CA ILE A 41 1.48 1.74 -3.59
C ILE A 41 2.85 2.38 -3.75
N GLU A 42 3.93 1.62 -3.53
CA GLU A 42 5.29 2.15 -3.65
C GLU A 42 5.77 2.23 -5.10
N ALA A 43 5.42 1.22 -5.91
CA ALA A 43 5.86 1.12 -7.29
C ALA A 43 4.91 0.26 -8.12
N MET A 44 4.95 0.48 -9.43
CA MET A 44 4.28 -0.34 -10.43
C MET A 44 5.18 -0.51 -11.64
N LYS A 45 5.06 -1.64 -12.35
CA LYS A 45 5.86 -1.93 -13.55
C LYS A 45 4.98 -2.60 -14.58
N PHE A 46 5.02 -2.08 -15.80
CA PHE A 46 4.41 -2.73 -16.96
C PHE A 46 5.47 -3.38 -17.84
N ARG A 47 5.04 -4.36 -18.63
CA ARG A 47 5.89 -5.01 -19.63
C ARG A 47 6.37 -3.94 -20.62
N GLY A 48 7.68 -3.89 -20.85
CA GLY A 48 8.28 -2.97 -21.82
C GLY A 48 8.37 -1.49 -21.41
N THR A 49 7.83 -1.07 -20.26
CA THR A 49 7.93 0.34 -19.80
C THR A 49 8.88 0.47 -18.63
N PRO A 50 9.49 1.64 -18.34
CA PRO A 50 10.14 1.88 -17.05
C PRO A 50 9.16 1.69 -15.86
N PRO A 51 9.68 1.40 -14.64
CA PRO A 51 8.84 1.38 -13.44
C PRO A 51 8.22 2.76 -13.18
N VAL A 52 6.96 2.78 -12.79
CA VAL A 52 6.26 3.95 -12.27
C VAL A 52 6.49 4.02 -10.76
N THR A 53 7.26 5.02 -10.32
CA THR A 53 7.64 5.18 -8.91
C THR A 53 7.14 6.48 -8.28
N ASP A 54 6.60 7.42 -9.07
CA ASP A 54 6.04 8.65 -8.52
C ASP A 54 4.59 8.50 -8.08
N LEU A 55 4.39 7.65 -7.07
CA LEU A 55 3.09 7.33 -6.50
C LEU A 55 2.88 7.99 -5.12
N LYS A 56 3.77 8.92 -4.76
CA LYS A 56 3.85 9.52 -3.42
C LYS A 56 2.59 10.27 -2.99
N ARG A 57 1.74 10.66 -3.95
CA ARG A 57 0.50 11.43 -3.75
C ARG A 57 -0.77 10.60 -3.97
N VAL A 58 -0.64 9.30 -4.28
CA VAL A 58 -1.78 8.38 -4.34
C VAL A 58 -2.27 8.17 -2.91
N LYS A 59 -3.32 8.89 -2.53
CA LYS A 59 -3.74 9.04 -1.13
C LYS A 59 -5.18 8.61 -0.87
N ASN A 60 -6.10 9.11 -1.66
CA ASN A 60 -7.52 8.93 -1.48
C ASN A 60 -7.95 7.64 -2.18
N THR A 61 -9.06 7.04 -1.72
CA THR A 61 -9.56 5.76 -2.26
C THR A 61 -9.78 5.80 -3.76
N GLY A 62 -10.21 6.94 -4.31
CA GLY A 62 -10.34 7.15 -5.76
C GLY A 62 -9.00 6.99 -6.49
N ASP A 63 -7.97 7.74 -6.09
CA ASP A 63 -6.63 7.65 -6.69
C ASP A 63 -6.04 6.23 -6.61
N VAL A 64 -6.26 5.56 -5.47
CA VAL A 64 -5.82 4.17 -5.28
C VAL A 64 -6.58 3.25 -6.24
N SER A 65 -7.90 3.40 -6.33
CA SER A 65 -8.75 2.64 -7.26
C SER A 65 -8.32 2.84 -8.71
N ASP A 66 -8.09 4.09 -9.14
CA ASP A 66 -7.63 4.41 -10.49
C ASP A 66 -6.25 3.81 -10.79
N THR A 67 -5.36 3.82 -9.79
CA THR A 67 -4.03 3.20 -9.91
C THR A 67 -4.16 1.68 -10.02
N MET A 68 -5.04 1.04 -9.26
CA MET A 68 -5.31 -0.40 -9.39
C MET A 68 -5.98 -0.75 -10.72
N ALA A 69 -6.92 0.06 -11.19
CA ALA A 69 -7.55 -0.12 -12.51
C ALA A 69 -6.51 -0.05 -13.63
N LEU A 70 -5.60 0.93 -13.54
CA LEU A 70 -4.48 1.06 -14.48
C LEU A 70 -3.55 -0.16 -14.43
N PHE A 71 -3.25 -0.66 -13.23
CA PHE A 71 -2.42 -1.86 -13.07
C PHE A 71 -3.07 -3.08 -13.72
N LEU A 72 -4.37 -3.29 -13.51
CA LEU A 72 -5.11 -4.47 -13.95
C LEU A 72 -5.55 -4.42 -15.43
N GLY A 73 -5.57 -3.24 -16.04
CA GLY A 73 -5.98 -3.08 -17.44
C GLY A 73 -7.43 -3.48 -17.66
N ASN A 74 -7.67 -4.48 -18.51
CA ASN A 74 -8.98 -5.10 -18.75
C ASN A 74 -9.08 -6.55 -18.21
N HIS A 75 -8.12 -6.96 -17.38
CA HIS A 75 -7.97 -8.34 -16.92
C HIS A 75 -8.81 -8.62 -15.66
N GLU A 76 -10.11 -8.80 -15.86
CA GLU A 76 -11.06 -9.11 -14.79
C GLU A 76 -10.77 -10.46 -14.11
N ASP A 77 -10.30 -11.46 -14.86
CA ASP A 77 -9.89 -12.76 -14.32
C ASP A 77 -8.68 -12.62 -13.38
N VAL A 78 -7.71 -11.77 -13.74
CA VAL A 78 -6.53 -11.46 -12.93
C VAL A 78 -6.96 -10.80 -11.62
N ARG A 79 -7.87 -9.82 -11.68
CA ARG A 79 -8.43 -9.17 -10.48
C ARG A 79 -9.00 -10.19 -9.50
N GLN A 80 -9.87 -11.09 -9.98
CA GLN A 80 -10.50 -12.12 -9.16
C GLN A 80 -9.47 -13.06 -8.53
N ARG A 81 -8.46 -13.48 -9.29
CA ARG A 81 -7.38 -14.35 -8.79
C ARG A 81 -6.50 -13.65 -7.76
N ILE A 82 -6.21 -12.36 -7.93
CA ILE A 82 -5.50 -11.55 -6.93
C ILE A 82 -6.32 -11.47 -5.65
N VAL A 83 -7.60 -11.11 -5.73
CA VAL A 83 -8.50 -11.02 -4.56
C VAL A 83 -8.53 -12.35 -3.81
N ALA A 84 -8.77 -13.47 -4.50
CA ALA A 84 -8.78 -14.80 -3.89
C ALA A 84 -7.44 -15.12 -3.20
N ARG A 85 -6.31 -14.80 -3.84
CA ARG A 85 -4.98 -15.01 -3.26
C ARG A 85 -4.74 -14.14 -2.02
N LEU A 86 -5.18 -12.88 -2.02
CA LEU A 86 -5.05 -11.98 -0.87
C LEU A 86 -5.95 -12.41 0.30
N GLN A 87 -7.15 -12.91 0.01
CA GLN A 87 -8.05 -13.49 1.02
C GLN A 87 -7.42 -14.74 1.66
N GLU A 88 -6.77 -15.60 0.87
CA GLU A 88 -6.03 -16.77 1.37
C GLU A 88 -4.85 -16.35 2.27
N ILE A 89 -4.08 -15.34 1.84
CA ILE A 89 -2.99 -14.76 2.64
C ILE A 89 -3.55 -14.22 3.96
N ARG A 90 -4.60 -13.40 3.93
CA ARG A 90 -5.25 -12.85 5.13
C ARG A 90 -5.63 -13.96 6.11
N TYR A 91 -6.31 -15.00 5.62
CA TYR A 91 -6.71 -16.13 6.45
C TYR A 91 -5.51 -16.82 7.11
N LYS A 92 -4.43 -17.06 6.36
CA LYS A 92 -3.21 -17.67 6.89
C LYS A 92 -2.52 -16.79 7.93
N LEU A 93 -2.48 -15.47 7.73
CA LEU A 93 -1.91 -14.52 8.69
C LEU A 93 -2.75 -14.45 9.98
N ASP A 94 -4.08 -14.43 9.88
CA ASP A 94 -4.99 -14.45 11.03
C ASP A 94 -4.81 -15.68 11.92
N GLN A 95 -4.41 -16.82 11.35
CA GLN A 95 -4.15 -18.05 12.11
C GLN A 95 -2.69 -18.19 12.55
N SER A 96 -1.78 -17.38 12.00
CA SER A 96 -0.35 -17.52 12.24
C SER A 96 0.03 -17.07 13.65
N HIS A 97 0.56 -18.00 14.45
CA HIS A 97 1.14 -17.69 15.75
C HIS A 97 2.32 -16.72 15.63
N TYR A 98 3.18 -16.93 14.62
CA TYR A 98 4.31 -16.04 14.35
C TYR A 98 3.83 -14.61 14.13
N PHE A 99 2.81 -14.43 13.28
CA PHE A 99 2.32 -13.10 12.92
C PHE A 99 1.78 -12.36 14.14
N LYS A 100 0.91 -13.01 14.93
CA LYS A 100 0.35 -12.47 16.19
C LYS A 100 1.40 -12.05 17.24
N LYS A 101 2.65 -12.50 17.07
CA LYS A 101 3.77 -12.26 17.99
C LYS A 101 4.86 -11.37 17.38
N HIS A 102 4.65 -10.78 16.21
CA HIS A 102 5.62 -9.89 15.59
C HIS A 102 4.98 -8.62 15.05
N GLU A 103 5.55 -7.46 15.38
CA GLU A 103 5.22 -6.21 14.68
C GLU A 103 5.83 -6.27 13.27
N VAL A 104 5.00 -6.09 12.22
CA VAL A 104 5.41 -6.25 10.81
C VAL A 104 5.50 -4.91 10.10
N ILE A 105 6.58 -4.18 10.38
CA ILE A 105 6.75 -2.80 9.91
C ILE A 105 7.55 -2.75 8.60
N GLY A 106 7.03 -2.02 7.61
CA GLY A 106 7.77 -1.71 6.38
C GLY A 106 7.94 -2.89 5.41
N SER A 107 7.18 -3.97 5.63
CA SER A 107 7.03 -5.06 4.66
C SER A 107 6.08 -4.66 3.53
N SER A 108 6.13 -5.41 2.43
CA SER A 108 5.31 -5.16 1.24
C SER A 108 4.58 -6.41 0.79
N ILE A 109 3.49 -6.22 0.05
CA ILE A 109 2.88 -7.29 -0.75
C ILE A 109 3.29 -7.05 -2.20
N LEU A 110 4.03 -8.00 -2.77
CA LEU A 110 4.40 -8.00 -4.17
C LEU A 110 3.35 -8.76 -4.97
N ILE A 111 2.62 -8.04 -5.82
CA ILE A 111 1.65 -8.62 -6.76
C ILE A 111 2.29 -8.68 -8.14
N LEU A 112 2.27 -9.86 -8.76
CA LEU A 112 2.80 -10.10 -10.09
C LEU A 112 1.79 -10.89 -10.89
N TYR A 113 1.63 -10.53 -12.15
CA TYR A 113 0.91 -11.36 -13.09
C TYR A 113 1.49 -11.24 -14.50
N ASP A 114 1.25 -12.27 -15.29
CA ASP A 114 1.49 -12.31 -16.73
C ASP A 114 0.23 -12.84 -17.43
N ASP A 115 0.35 -13.17 -18.71
CA ASP A 115 -0.75 -13.65 -19.55
C ASP A 115 -1.35 -14.99 -19.04
N THR A 116 -0.72 -15.66 -18.08
CA THR A 116 -1.09 -17.01 -17.59
C THR A 116 -1.12 -17.13 -16.06
N LYS A 117 -0.19 -16.47 -15.37
CA LYS A 117 0.06 -16.62 -13.93
C LYS A 117 -0.30 -15.35 -13.18
N VAL A 118 -0.80 -15.55 -11.98
CA VAL A 118 -1.14 -14.49 -11.03
C VAL A 118 -0.60 -14.92 -9.67
N GLY A 119 0.07 -14.02 -8.95
CA GLY A 119 0.59 -14.31 -7.63
C GLY A 119 0.72 -13.08 -6.75
N ALA A 120 0.74 -13.35 -5.45
CA ALA A 120 1.02 -12.36 -4.42
C ALA A 120 1.86 -12.99 -3.30
N TRP A 121 2.85 -12.24 -2.81
CA TRP A 121 3.78 -12.67 -1.75
C TRP A 121 4.05 -11.51 -0.80
N LEU A 122 4.26 -11.82 0.49
CA LEU A 122 4.83 -10.88 1.42
C LEU A 122 6.35 -10.87 1.27
N ILE A 123 6.94 -9.68 1.27
CA ILE A 123 8.39 -9.45 1.16
C ILE A 123 8.85 -8.41 2.19
N ASP A 124 10.16 -8.28 2.35
CA ASP A 124 10.82 -7.26 3.19
C ASP A 124 10.49 -7.35 4.68
N PHE A 125 10.86 -8.46 5.33
CA PHE A 125 10.70 -8.68 6.77
C PHE A 125 11.86 -8.13 7.63
N ALA A 126 12.74 -7.30 7.06
CA ALA A 126 13.97 -6.84 7.74
C ALA A 126 13.71 -6.02 9.01
N LYS A 127 12.50 -5.45 9.16
CA LYS A 127 12.07 -4.71 10.35
C LYS A 127 10.94 -5.41 11.10
N THR A 128 10.66 -6.66 10.77
CA THR A 128 9.74 -7.50 11.53
C THR A 128 10.42 -7.91 12.83
N ARG A 129 9.77 -7.66 13.96
CA ARG A 129 10.38 -7.88 15.29
C ARG A 129 9.39 -8.56 16.22
N PRO A 130 9.85 -9.46 17.11
CA PRO A 130 8.98 -10.04 18.12
C PRO A 130 8.49 -8.95 19.07
N VAL A 131 7.23 -9.05 19.50
CA VAL A 131 6.67 -8.20 20.55
C VAL A 131 6.98 -8.76 21.94
N PRO A 132 6.90 -7.95 23.02
CA PRO A 132 7.10 -8.42 24.39
C PRO A 132 6.18 -9.59 24.77
N ASP A 133 6.62 -10.40 25.72
CA ASP A 133 5.83 -11.51 26.25
C ASP A 133 4.46 -11.06 26.77
N GLY A 134 3.44 -11.87 26.52
CA GLY A 134 2.05 -11.54 26.84
C GLY A 134 1.35 -10.63 25.82
N CYS A 135 2.07 -9.93 24.94
CA CYS A 135 1.46 -9.14 23.87
C CYS A 135 0.95 -10.06 22.74
N ILE A 136 -0.23 -9.77 22.21
CA ILE A 136 -0.83 -10.45 21.06
C ILE A 136 -1.42 -9.36 20.17
N LEU A 137 -0.93 -9.29 18.93
CA LEU A 137 -1.40 -8.32 17.95
C LEU A 137 -2.56 -8.90 17.14
N ASN A 138 -3.52 -8.03 16.80
CA ASN A 138 -4.57 -8.33 15.83
C ASN A 138 -4.30 -7.70 14.46
N HIS A 139 -3.30 -6.82 14.37
CA HIS A 139 -2.83 -6.12 13.16
C HIS A 139 -3.90 -5.27 12.48
N ARG A 140 -4.95 -4.89 13.21
CA ARG A 140 -6.09 -4.10 12.73
C ARG A 140 -6.40 -2.90 13.60
N SER A 141 -6.13 -3.01 14.91
CA SER A 141 -6.32 -1.94 15.85
C SER A 141 -5.43 -0.74 15.50
N PRO A 142 -5.89 0.50 15.71
CA PRO A 142 -5.05 1.68 15.50
C PRO A 142 -3.80 1.62 16.38
N TRP A 143 -2.66 2.06 15.83
CA TRP A 143 -1.43 2.21 16.59
C TRP A 143 -1.60 3.25 17.70
N THR A 144 -1.12 2.91 18.89
CA THR A 144 -0.89 3.85 19.98
C THR A 144 0.45 3.57 20.65
N PRO A 145 1.11 4.57 21.26
CA PRO A 145 2.38 4.34 21.95
C PRO A 145 2.28 3.17 22.95
N GLY A 146 3.07 2.13 22.71
CA GLY A 146 3.18 0.94 23.56
C GLY A 146 2.28 -0.25 23.17
N ASN A 147 1.35 -0.10 22.22
CA ASN A 147 0.48 -1.23 21.83
C ASN A 147 1.07 -2.14 20.74
N HIS A 148 2.16 -1.71 20.09
CA HIS A 148 2.86 -2.43 19.01
C HIS A 148 2.04 -2.71 17.72
N GLU A 149 0.80 -2.22 17.63
CA GLU A 149 -0.05 -2.44 16.45
C GLU A 149 0.43 -1.59 15.26
N GLU A 150 0.64 -2.22 14.11
CA GLU A 150 1.07 -1.55 12.89
C GLU A 150 0.00 -1.48 11.80
N GLY A 151 -1.14 -2.16 12.00
CA GLY A 151 -2.27 -2.12 11.08
C GLY A 151 -2.08 -2.91 9.79
N PHE A 152 -1.21 -3.92 9.74
CA PHE A 152 -0.94 -4.70 8.52
C PHE A 152 -2.21 -5.34 7.94
N LEU A 153 -3.02 -6.01 8.77
CA LEU A 153 -4.26 -6.64 8.33
C LEU A 153 -5.36 -5.62 8.04
N PHE A 154 -5.38 -4.47 8.73
CA PHE A 154 -6.22 -3.34 8.32
C PHE A 154 -5.87 -2.86 6.90
N GLY A 155 -4.58 -2.77 6.59
CA GLY A 155 -4.07 -2.52 5.25
C GLY A 155 -4.55 -3.54 4.22
N LEU A 156 -4.39 -4.83 4.54
CA LEU A 156 -4.79 -5.93 3.67
C LEU A 156 -6.31 -5.98 3.44
N ASP A 157 -7.11 -5.75 4.49
CA ASP A 157 -8.57 -5.68 4.40
C ASP A 157 -9.02 -4.57 3.45
N ASN A 158 -8.41 -3.38 3.55
CA ASN A 158 -8.69 -2.28 2.65
C ASN A 158 -8.21 -2.53 1.22
N LEU A 159 -7.04 -3.16 1.03
CA LEU A 159 -6.53 -3.54 -0.29
C LEU A 159 -7.49 -4.49 -1.01
N ILE A 160 -7.94 -5.54 -0.31
CA ILE A 160 -8.94 -6.49 -0.82
C ILE A 160 -10.22 -5.74 -1.20
N ARG A 161 -10.74 -4.90 -0.30
CA ARG A 161 -11.95 -4.11 -0.56
C ARG A 161 -11.82 -3.20 -1.77
N VAL A 162 -10.68 -2.53 -1.95
CA VAL A 162 -10.44 -1.70 -3.14
C VAL A 162 -10.44 -2.54 -4.41
N LEU A 163 -9.75 -3.69 -4.41
CA LEU A 163 -9.70 -4.59 -5.56
C LEU A 163 -11.04 -5.24 -5.89
N GLU A 164 -11.90 -5.51 -4.91
CA GLU A 164 -13.26 -6.01 -5.16
C GLU A 164 -14.15 -4.95 -5.83
N ASN A 165 -13.96 -3.68 -5.47
CA ASN A 165 -14.78 -2.56 -5.93
C ASN A 165 -14.21 -1.80 -7.14
N VAL A 166 -12.97 -2.08 -7.55
CA VAL A 166 -12.34 -1.41 -8.70
C VAL A 166 -13.11 -1.75 -9.96
N LYS A 167 -13.50 -0.72 -10.71
CA LYS A 167 -14.16 -0.86 -12.01
C LYS A 167 -13.08 -0.97 -13.08
N ILE A 168 -12.90 -2.19 -13.58
CA ILE A 168 -12.05 -2.47 -14.73
C ILE A 168 -12.87 -2.15 -15.98
N THR A 169 -12.42 -1.19 -16.79
CA THR A 169 -13.15 -0.80 -18.00
C THR A 169 -13.04 -1.90 -19.05
N THR A 170 -14.13 -2.64 -19.25
CA THR A 170 -14.34 -3.41 -20.49
C THR A 170 -14.47 -2.39 -21.61
N THR A 171 -13.52 -2.31 -22.53
CA THR A 171 -13.57 -1.36 -23.64
C THR A 171 -14.80 -1.59 -24.49
N GLU A 172 -15.82 -0.76 -24.32
CA GLU A 172 -16.54 -0.06 -25.39
C GLU A 172 -17.00 1.30 -24.84
N ASN A 173 -16.39 2.37 -25.38
CA ASN A 173 -16.76 3.78 -25.21
C ASN A 173 -16.76 4.38 -23.79
N THR A 174 -15.61 4.88 -23.35
CA THR A 174 -15.49 6.21 -22.73
C THR A 174 -14.01 6.56 -22.55
N VAL A 175 -13.59 7.70 -23.09
CA VAL A 175 -12.27 8.29 -22.81
C VAL A 175 -12.27 8.66 -21.32
N PRO A 176 -11.29 8.22 -20.50
CA PRO A 176 -11.24 8.62 -19.10
C PRO A 176 -11.12 10.15 -19.00
N SER A 177 -11.99 10.76 -18.19
CA SER A 177 -12.07 12.22 -18.00
C SER A 177 -10.79 12.85 -17.43
N SER A 178 -9.81 12.06 -16.98
CA SER A 178 -8.46 12.54 -16.66
C SER A 178 -7.45 11.39 -16.62
N LYS A 179 -6.18 11.65 -16.91
CA LYS A 179 -5.10 10.65 -16.71
C LYS A 179 -4.99 10.32 -15.21
N PRO A 180 -4.85 9.02 -14.83
CA PRO A 180 -4.58 8.62 -13.45
C PRO A 180 -3.42 9.41 -12.86
N LEU A 181 -3.48 9.73 -11.56
CA LEU A 181 -2.43 10.47 -10.87
C LEU A 181 -1.05 9.80 -11.04
N ALA A 182 -1.03 8.47 -11.09
CA ALA A 182 0.14 7.64 -11.33
C ALA A 182 0.86 7.89 -12.67
N LEU A 183 0.21 8.53 -13.64
CA LEU A 183 0.74 8.82 -14.98
C LEU A 183 0.94 10.32 -15.23
N LYS A 184 0.78 11.17 -14.22
CA LYS A 184 1.08 12.61 -14.30
C LYS A 184 2.55 12.81 -13.94
N SER A 185 3.39 12.91 -14.98
CA SER A 185 4.78 13.38 -14.91
C SER A 185 4.84 14.88 -14.66
#